data_AF-A0A2E2U3I1-F1
#
_entry.id   AF-A0A2E2U3I1-F1
#
_cell.length_a   1.000
_cell.length_b   1.000
_cell.length_c   1.000
_cell.angle_alpha   90.00
_cell.angle_beta   90.00
_cell.angle_gamma   90.00
#
_symmetry.space_group_name_H-M   'P 1'
#
loop_
_entity.id
_entity.type
_entity.pdbx_description
1 polymer ?
#
loop_
_entity_poly.entity_id
_entity_poly.type
_entity_poly.pdbx_seq_one_letter_code
_entity_poly.pdbx_strand_id
1 'polypeptide(L)'
;MFLLKKKLKLSSSIIFLATIFLPFWSKSLNVFEMSLIGIGSGVIYHQYFDKSLDKESQMVKRSKLIDKYYNSKKKTMNSNEFSVLPIQEKLMIIEVLHSNKINF
;
A
#
# COMPACT_ATOMS: atom_id res chain seq x y z
N MET A 1 -7.97 -12.43 55.73
CA MET A 1 -7.91 -11.88 54.36
C MET A 1 -7.46 -10.41 54.27
N PHE A 2 -7.78 -9.56 55.26
CA PHE A 2 -7.45 -8.12 55.24
C PHE A 2 -5.93 -7.80 55.33
N LEU A 3 -5.18 -8.56 56.14
CA LEU A 3 -3.73 -8.39 56.29
C LEU A 3 -2.94 -8.75 55.03
N LEU A 4 -3.41 -9.72 54.24
CA LEU A 4 -2.78 -10.13 52.98
C LEU A 4 -2.89 -9.04 51.91
N LYS A 5 -4.06 -8.42 51.77
CA LYS A 5 -4.28 -7.27 50.87
C LYS A 5 -3.43 -6.06 51.25
N LYS A 6 -3.25 -5.80 52.55
CA LYS A 6 -2.42 -4.67 53.04
C LYS A 6 -0.94 -4.89 52.72
N LYS A 7 -0.43 -6.12 52.87
CA LYS A 7 0.95 -6.47 52.47
C LYS A 7 1.16 -6.40 50.95
N LEU A 8 0.19 -6.82 50.15
CA LEU A 8 0.26 -6.76 48.68
C LEU A 8 0.29 -5.31 48.14
N LYS A 9 -0.47 -4.40 48.78
CA LYS A 9 -0.51 -2.98 48.43
C LYS A 9 0.76 -2.24 48.87
N LEU A 10 1.35 -2.65 50.00
CA LEU A 10 2.65 -2.15 50.45
C LEU A 10 3.76 -2.65 49.52
N SER A 11 3.74 -3.93 49.12
CA SER A 11 4.74 -4.50 48.21
C SER A 11 4.67 -3.88 46.81
N SER A 12 3.47 -3.60 46.27
CA SER A 12 3.36 -2.91 44.98
C SER A 12 3.92 -1.48 45.02
N SER A 13 3.71 -0.76 46.13
CA SER A 13 4.27 0.58 46.32
C SER A 13 5.80 0.54 46.43
N ILE A 14 6.35 -0.47 47.09
CA ILE A 14 7.80 -0.67 47.23
C ILE A 14 8.43 -1.05 45.90
N ILE A 15 7.77 -1.90 45.10
CA ILE A 15 8.24 -2.26 43.74
C ILE A 15 8.24 -1.03 42.84
N PHE A 16 7.18 -0.21 42.87
CA PHE A 16 7.11 1.03 42.10
C PHE A 16 8.22 2.02 42.50
N LEU A 17 8.45 2.19 43.81
CA LEU A 17 9.52 3.04 44.32
C LEU A 17 10.90 2.49 43.91
N ALA A 18 11.10 1.17 44.00
CA ALA A 18 12.32 0.51 43.57
C ALA A 18 12.58 0.70 42.07
N THR A 19 11.55 0.64 41.21
CA THR A 19 11.70 0.89 39.77
C THR A 19 12.09 2.32 39.42
N ILE A 20 11.70 3.31 40.22
CA ILE A 20 12.11 4.71 40.03
C ILE A 20 13.59 4.91 40.39
N PHE A 21 14.09 4.18 41.39
CA PHE A 21 15.48 4.27 41.86
C PHE A 21 16.44 3.28 41.18
N LEU A 22 15.97 2.51 40.20
CA LEU A 22 16.88 1.71 39.37
C LEU A 22 17.83 2.65 38.63
N PRO A 23 19.15 2.42 38.67
CA PRO A 23 20.14 3.26 38.01
C PRO A 23 20.12 2.92 36.52
N PHE A 24 19.04 3.33 35.82
CA PHE A 24 19.07 3.39 34.39
C PHE A 24 20.11 4.43 34.03
N TRP A 25 21.24 4.00 33.48
CA TRP A 25 22.23 4.88 32.87
C TRP A 25 21.58 5.54 31.65
N SER A 26 20.86 6.63 31.89
CA SER A 26 20.32 7.46 30.83
C SER A 26 21.49 8.22 30.22
N LYS A 27 21.80 7.96 28.95
CA LYS A 27 22.58 8.92 28.17
C LYS A 27 21.72 10.17 28.05
N SER A 28 22.16 11.28 28.64
CA SER A 28 21.47 12.54 28.47
C SER A 28 21.55 12.93 27.00
N LEU A 29 20.42 12.95 26.31
CA LEU A 29 20.39 13.50 24.96
C LEU A 29 20.66 15.00 25.05
N ASN A 30 21.51 15.50 24.16
CA ASN A 30 21.66 16.94 23.99
C ASN A 30 20.34 17.52 23.44
N VAL A 31 20.05 18.79 23.75
CA VAL A 31 18.89 19.53 23.21
C VAL A 31 18.86 19.46 21.68
N PHE A 32 20.03 19.45 21.04
CA PHE A 32 20.18 19.25 19.59
C PHE A 32 19.71 17.86 19.11
N GLU A 33 20.07 16.80 19.83
CA GLU A 33 19.65 15.43 19.46
C GLU A 33 18.15 15.26 19.68
N MET A 34 17.63 15.84 20.77
CA MET A 34 16.19 15.86 21.05
C MET A 34 15.41 16.61 19.98
N SER A 35 15.93 17.75 19.48
CA SER A 35 15.28 18.49 18.40
C SER A 35 15.31 17.73 17.08
N LEU A 36 16.42 17.04 16.75
CA LEU A 36 16.50 16.18 15.58
C LEU A 36 15.51 15.02 15.64
N ILE A 37 15.35 14.37 16.81
CA ILE A 37 14.35 13.32 17.00
C ILE A 37 12.94 13.89 16.89
N GLY A 38 12.67 15.07 17.44
CA GLY A 38 11.38 15.73 17.33
C GLY A 38 11.00 16.05 15.88
N ILE A 39 11.93 16.64 15.12
CA ILE A 39 11.72 16.96 13.70
C ILE A 39 11.58 15.66 12.89
N GLY A 40 12.49 14.71 13.08
CA GLY A 40 12.50 13.44 12.34
C GLY A 40 11.24 12.61 12.58
N SER A 41 10.78 12.52 13.83
CA SER A 41 9.54 11.81 14.18
C SER A 41 8.31 12.48 13.58
N GLY A 42 8.25 13.82 13.56
CA GLY A 42 7.18 14.57 12.90
C GLY A 42 7.13 14.33 11.39
N VAL A 43 8.29 14.34 10.71
CA VAL A 43 8.38 14.07 9.27
C VAL A 43 7.95 12.65 8.95
N ILE A 44 8.44 11.65 9.69
CA ILE A 44 8.06 10.25 9.49
C ILE A 44 6.56 10.05 9.74
N TYR A 45 6.01 10.66 10.78
CA TYR A 45 4.58 10.60 11.06
C TYR A 45 3.76 11.17 9.89
N HIS A 46 4.11 12.37 9.41
CA HIS A 46 3.41 12.97 8.28
C HIS A 46 3.52 12.13 7.01
N GLN A 47 4.69 11.57 6.72
CA GLN A 47 4.89 10.72 5.56
C GLN A 47 4.14 9.38 5.67
N TYR A 48 4.12 8.75 6.84
CA TYR A 48 3.42 7.48 7.05
C TYR A 48 1.91 7.62 6.89
N PHE A 49 1.34 8.74 7.34
CA PHE A 49 -0.10 9.00 7.26
C PHE A 49 -0.51 9.80 6.02
N ASP A 50 0.42 10.08 5.10
CA ASP A 50 0.09 10.77 3.87
C ASP A 50 -0.64 9.84 2.90
N LYS A 51 -1.96 10.02 2.81
CA LYS A 51 -2.85 9.32 1.87
C LYS A 51 -2.95 10.03 0.51
N SER A 52 -2.09 11.00 0.23
CA SER A 52 -2.08 11.72 -1.04
C SER A 52 -1.92 10.79 -2.24
N LEU A 53 -1.15 9.71 -2.08
CA LEU A 53 -0.90 8.69 -3.12
C LEU A 53 -1.99 7.62 -3.23
N ASP A 54 -2.87 7.47 -2.24
CA ASP A 54 -4.02 6.54 -2.31
C ASP A 54 -5.11 7.05 -3.28
N LYS A 55 -5.06 8.33 -3.64
CA LYS A 55 -5.98 8.91 -4.61
C LYS A 55 -5.54 8.55 -6.02
N GLU A 56 -6.29 7.65 -6.63
CA GLU A 56 -6.18 7.35 -8.05
C GLU A 56 -6.31 8.64 -8.88
N SER A 57 -5.25 8.95 -9.64
CA SER A 57 -5.21 10.16 -10.46
C SER A 57 -6.29 10.13 -11.54
N GLN A 58 -6.77 11.31 -11.95
CA GLN A 58 -7.77 11.39 -13.03
C GLN A 58 -7.27 10.78 -14.34
N MET A 59 -5.95 10.81 -14.58
CA MET A 59 -5.31 10.19 -15.73
C MET A 59 -5.41 8.66 -15.67
N VAL A 60 -5.13 8.05 -14.52
CA VAL A 60 -5.25 6.59 -14.33
C VAL A 60 -6.71 6.14 -14.47
N LYS A 61 -7.67 6.94 -14.01
CA LYS A 61 -9.10 6.66 -14.24
C LYS A 61 -9.46 6.67 -15.72
N ARG A 62 -8.96 7.65 -16.47
CA ARG A 62 -9.18 7.75 -17.91
C ARG A 62 -8.53 6.59 -18.67
N SER A 63 -7.28 6.24 -18.34
CA SER A 63 -6.62 5.10 -18.98
C SER A 63 -7.37 3.80 -18.73
N LYS A 64 -7.82 3.53 -17.50
CA LYS A 64 -8.63 2.35 -17.18
C LYS A 64 -9.94 2.27 -17.97
N LEU A 65 -10.61 3.40 -18.20
CA LEU A 65 -11.83 3.42 -19.01
C LEU A 65 -11.52 3.09 -20.48
N ILE A 66 -10.43 3.63 -21.01
CA ILE A 66 -9.95 3.35 -22.37
C ILE A 66 -9.60 1.86 -22.49
N ASP A 67 -8.83 1.32 -21.55
CA ASP A 67 -8.44 -0.08 -21.53
C ASP A 67 -9.66 -1.00 -21.43
N LYS A 68 -10.64 -0.65 -20.58
CA LYS A 68 -11.89 -1.39 -20.47
C LYS A 68 -12.67 -1.39 -21.79
N TYR A 69 -12.74 -0.26 -22.48
CA TYR A 69 -13.41 -0.16 -23.77
C TYR A 69 -12.72 -1.04 -24.83
N TYR A 70 -11.39 -0.95 -24.98
CA TYR A 70 -10.66 -1.77 -25.94
C TYR A 70 -10.70 -3.26 -25.60
N ASN A 71 -10.61 -3.62 -24.32
CA ASN A 71 -10.75 -5.01 -23.87
C ASN A 71 -12.16 -5.54 -24.12
N SER A 72 -13.21 -4.72 -23.97
CA SER A 72 -14.59 -5.14 -24.27
C SER A 72 -14.83 -5.38 -25.76
N LYS A 73 -14.09 -4.66 -26.64
CA LYS A 73 -14.12 -4.87 -28.09
C LYS A 73 -13.19 -5.99 -28.57
N LYS A 74 -12.28 -6.47 -27.72
CA LYS A 74 -11.36 -7.55 -28.06
C LYS A 74 -12.10 -8.88 -28.05
N LYS A 75 -12.60 -9.29 -29.22
CA LYS A 75 -13.11 -10.66 -29.41
C LYS A 75 -11.93 -11.59 -29.67
N THR A 76 -11.54 -12.37 -28.67
CA THR A 76 -10.58 -13.46 -28.87
C THR A 76 -11.29 -14.61 -29.55
N MET A 77 -10.83 -14.96 -30.75
CA MET A 77 -11.37 -16.06 -31.52
C MET A 77 -10.40 -17.23 -31.44
N ASN A 78 -10.90 -18.41 -31.09
CA ASN A 78 -10.04 -19.59 -31.01
C ASN A 78 -9.66 -20.07 -32.42
N SER A 79 -8.51 -20.73 -32.58
CA SER A 79 -8.07 -21.32 -33.86
C SER A 79 -9.14 -22.24 -34.46
N ASN A 80 -9.82 -23.01 -33.60
CA ASN A 80 -10.91 -23.90 -34.00
C ASN A 80 -12.17 -23.15 -34.45
N GLU A 81 -12.45 -21.97 -33.91
CA GLU A 81 -13.57 -21.15 -34.37
C GLU A 81 -13.21 -20.48 -35.70
N PHE A 82 -11.95 -20.05 -35.86
CA PHE A 82 -11.44 -19.46 -37.09
C PHE A 82 -11.47 -20.45 -38.24
N SER A 83 -11.11 -21.71 -38.02
CA SER A 83 -11.10 -22.74 -39.05
C SER A 83 -12.50 -23.10 -39.56
N VAL A 84 -13.55 -22.89 -38.76
CA VAL A 84 -14.94 -23.21 -39.14
C VAL A 84 -15.61 -22.08 -39.94
N LEU A 85 -15.04 -20.89 -39.98
CA LEU A 85 -15.63 -19.76 -40.72
C LEU A 85 -15.62 -19.94 -42.25
N PRO A 86 -16.58 -19.31 -42.97
CA PRO A 86 -16.52 -19.14 -44.41
C PRO A 86 -15.24 -18.45 -44.87
N ILE A 87 -14.77 -18.79 -46.08
CA ILE A 87 -13.50 -18.26 -46.62
C ILE A 87 -13.49 -16.72 -46.70
N GLN A 88 -14.63 -16.09 -46.98
CA GLN A 88 -14.76 -14.63 -47.08
C GLN A 88 -14.53 -13.94 -45.74
N GLU A 89 -15.09 -14.49 -44.65
CA GLU A 89 -14.91 -13.95 -43.30
C GLU A 89 -13.47 -14.15 -42.81
N LYS A 90 -12.85 -15.29 -43.15
CA LYS A 90 -11.42 -15.54 -42.86
C LYS A 90 -10.53 -14.50 -43.52
N LEU A 91 -10.75 -14.23 -44.81
CA LEU A 91 -9.98 -13.24 -45.57
C LEU A 91 -10.16 -11.83 -45.01
N MET A 92 -11.39 -11.45 -44.64
CA MET A 92 -11.67 -10.17 -44.00
C MET A 92 -10.93 -10.00 -42.67
N ILE A 93 -10.91 -11.04 -41.82
CA ILE A 93 -10.17 -11.02 -40.55
C ILE A 93 -8.66 -10.86 -40.80
N ILE A 94 -8.11 -11.60 -41.77
CA ILE A 94 -6.68 -11.51 -42.14
C ILE A 94 -6.34 -10.11 -42.66
N GLU A 95 -7.18 -9.52 -43.50
CA GLU A 95 -7.00 -8.17 -44.04
C GLU A 95 -6.97 -7.11 -42.92
N VAL A 96 -7.92 -7.18 -41.98
CA VAL A 96 -7.97 -6.28 -40.83
C VAL A 96 -6.74 -6.44 -39.94
N LEU A 97 -6.28 -7.67 -39.70
CA LEU A 97 -5.07 -7.94 -38.92
C LEU A 97 -3.80 -7.43 -39.62
N HIS A 98 -3.72 -7.58 -40.94
CA HIS A 98 -2.60 -7.11 -41.75
C HIS A 98 -2.55 -5.57 -41.80
N SER A 99 -3.70 -4.91 -41.98
CA SER A 99 -3.81 -3.45 -42.00
C SER A 99 -3.42 -2.83 -40.64
N ASN A 100 -3.84 -3.43 -39.53
CA ASN A 100 -3.44 -2.98 -38.19
C ASN A 100 -1.94 -3.15 -37.89
N LYS A 101 -1.25 -4.06 -38.56
CA LYS A 101 0.19 -4.30 -38.36
C LYS A 101 1.08 -3.32 -39.13
N ILE A 102 0.56 -2.71 -40.20
CA ILE A 102 1.27 -1.74 -41.04
C ILE A 102 1.19 -0.32 -40.47
N ASN A 103 0.17 -0.03 -39.65
CA ASN A 103 -0.06 1.30 -39.06
C ASN A 103 0.71 1.56 -37.74
N PHE A 104 1.76 0.78 -37.44
CA PHE A 104 2.67 0.98 -36.30
C PHE A 104 4.10 1.20 -36.78
#